data_AF-A0A3N5RTV1-F1
#
_entry.id   AF-A0A3N5RTV1-F1
#
_cell.length_a   1.000
_cell.length_b   1.000
_cell.length_c   1.000
_cell.angle_alpha   90.00
_cell.angle_beta   90.00
_cell.angle_gamma   90.00
#
_symmetry.space_group_name_H-M   'P 1'
#
loop_
_entity.id
_entity.type
_entity.pdbx_description
1 polymer ?
#
loop_
_entity_poly.entity_id
_entity_poly.type
_entity_poly.pdbx_seq_one_letter_code
_entity_poly.pdbx_strand_id
1 'polypeptide(L)'
;ETTKVLTEAALAGKIDNLVGLKENVILGHLIPAGTGFKIHQDSEVRIRPHALAELQAEKRKILTERQAKLQEPAGSDSRGDGETAGRRTLADVGPDE
;
A
#
# COMPACT_ATOMS: atom_id res chain seq x y z
N GLU A 1 -18.07 -29.39 -34.81
CA GLU A 1 -17.16 -29.44 -33.64
C GLU A 1 -17.92 -29.32 -32.31
N THR A 2 -18.76 -28.31 -32.10
CA THR A 2 -19.62 -28.15 -30.91
C THR A 2 -20.54 -29.35 -30.62
N THR A 3 -21.15 -29.93 -31.65
CA THR A 3 -21.99 -31.13 -31.53
C THR A 3 -21.24 -32.31 -30.93
N LYS A 4 -19.99 -32.53 -31.37
CA LYS A 4 -19.12 -33.60 -30.84
C LYS A 4 -18.82 -33.39 -29.36
N VAL A 5 -18.48 -32.17 -28.96
CA VAL A 5 -18.17 -31.82 -27.56
C VAL A 5 -19.39 -32.03 -26.66
N LEU A 6 -20.59 -31.63 -27.11
CA LEU A 6 -21.83 -31.84 -26.35
C LEU A 6 -22.18 -33.32 -26.20
N THR A 7 -22.02 -34.13 -27.24
CA THR A 7 -22.31 -35.57 -27.16
C THR A 7 -21.36 -36.30 -26.21
N GLU A 8 -20.06 -35.99 -26.25
CA GLU A 8 -19.08 -36.60 -25.35
C GLU A 8 -19.30 -36.18 -23.89
N ALA A 9 -19.65 -34.92 -23.64
CA ALA A 9 -19.95 -34.44 -22.30
C ALA A 9 -21.23 -35.07 -21.72
N ALA A 10 -22.27 -35.25 -22.53
CA ALA A 10 -23.52 -35.88 -22.13
C ALA A 10 -23.33 -37.37 -21.83
N LEU A 11 -22.61 -38.10 -22.69
CA LEU A 11 -22.30 -39.52 -22.47
C LEU A 11 -21.46 -39.75 -21.21
N ALA A 12 -20.50 -38.86 -20.94
CA ALA A 12 -19.66 -38.93 -19.76
C ALA A 12 -20.33 -38.34 -18.49
N GLY A 13 -21.54 -37.77 -18.60
CA GLY A 13 -22.24 -37.14 -17.47
C GLY A 13 -21.45 -36.00 -16.82
N LYS A 14 -20.69 -35.22 -17.61
CA LYS A 14 -19.80 -34.18 -17.09
C LYS A 14 -20.60 -33.04 -16.46
N ILE A 15 -20.18 -32.64 -15.27
CA ILE A 15 -20.74 -31.49 -14.54
C ILE A 15 -19.80 -30.30 -14.73
N ASP A 16 -20.34 -29.17 -15.15
CA ASP A 16 -19.63 -27.90 -15.23
C ASP A 16 -19.85 -27.10 -13.94
N ASN A 17 -18.76 -26.78 -13.26
CA ASN A 17 -18.77 -26.06 -11.99
C ASN A 17 -18.75 -24.53 -12.17
N LEU A 18 -18.78 -24.02 -13.41
CA LEU A 18 -18.86 -22.59 -13.73
C LEU A 18 -17.75 -21.77 -13.06
N VAL A 19 -16.53 -22.31 -13.02
CA VAL A 19 -15.38 -21.62 -12.43
C VAL A 19 -14.75 -20.67 -13.46
N GLY A 20 -14.99 -20.89 -14.76
CA GLY A 20 -14.38 -20.14 -15.84
C GLY A 20 -15.03 -18.79 -16.09
N LEU A 21 -14.27 -17.89 -16.71
CA LEU A 21 -14.78 -16.60 -17.18
C LEU A 21 -15.86 -16.81 -18.26
N LYS A 22 -15.57 -17.64 -19.26
CA LYS A 22 -16.42 -17.79 -20.45
C LYS A 22 -17.79 -18.37 -20.12
N GLU A 23 -17.85 -19.40 -19.29
CA GLU A 23 -19.10 -20.07 -18.90
C GLU A 23 -20.04 -19.09 -18.19
N ASN A 24 -19.50 -18.34 -17.23
CA ASN A 24 -20.27 -17.32 -16.51
C ASN A 24 -20.74 -16.18 -17.42
N VAL A 25 -19.92 -15.75 -18.39
CA VAL A 25 -20.34 -14.74 -19.38
C VAL A 25 -21.49 -15.25 -20.24
N ILE A 26 -21.41 -16.50 -20.72
CA ILE A 26 -22.45 -17.08 -21.59
C ILE A 26 -23.78 -17.24 -20.82
N LEU A 27 -23.72 -17.58 -19.53
CA LEU A 27 -24.91 -17.75 -18.69
C LEU A 27 -25.44 -16.43 -18.09
N GLY A 28 -24.68 -15.34 -18.15
CA GLY A 28 -25.05 -14.06 -17.54
C GLY A 28 -24.86 -13.99 -16.03
N HIS A 29 -24.00 -14.85 -15.47
CA HIS A 29 -23.60 -14.80 -14.06
C HIS A 29 -22.45 -13.81 -13.84
N LEU A 30 -22.26 -13.37 -12.60
CA LEU A 30 -21.15 -12.50 -12.25
C LEU A 30 -19.82 -13.23 -12.50
N ILE A 31 -18.96 -12.63 -13.32
CA ILE A 31 -17.68 -13.23 -13.68
C ILE A 31 -16.71 -13.25 -12.50
N PRO A 32 -15.83 -14.26 -12.40
CA PRO A 32 -14.83 -14.36 -11.33
C PRO A 32 -13.64 -13.42 -11.59
N ALA A 33 -13.90 -12.15 -11.86
CA ALA A 33 -12.90 -11.11 -12.10
C ALA A 33 -13.42 -9.75 -11.62
N GLY A 34 -12.51 -8.87 -11.20
CA GLY A 34 -12.85 -7.52 -10.74
C GLY A 34 -13.88 -7.54 -9.60
N THR A 35 -15.07 -7.00 -9.84
CA THR A 35 -16.17 -6.90 -8.87
C THR A 35 -16.79 -8.24 -8.47
N GLY A 36 -16.50 -9.32 -9.19
CA GLY A 36 -16.94 -10.67 -8.81
C GLY A 36 -15.99 -11.42 -7.87
N PHE A 37 -14.82 -10.85 -7.56
CA PHE A 37 -13.84 -11.48 -6.66
C PHE A 37 -13.96 -11.00 -5.20
N LYS A 38 -15.13 -10.48 -4.78
CA LYS A 38 -15.34 -9.89 -3.44
C LYS A 38 -14.98 -10.83 -2.31
N ILE A 39 -15.40 -12.10 -2.39
CA ILE A 39 -15.13 -13.11 -1.37
C ILE A 39 -13.62 -13.25 -1.11
N HIS A 40 -12.79 -13.17 -2.15
CA HIS A 40 -11.33 -13.29 -2.04
C HIS A 40 -10.63 -11.96 -1.76
N GLN A 41 -11.21 -10.83 -2.18
CA GLN A 41 -10.71 -9.49 -1.82
C GLN A 41 -10.93 -9.20 -0.33
N ASP A 42 -12.07 -9.62 0.21
CA ASP A 42 -12.47 -9.42 1.59
C ASP A 42 -12.01 -10.56 2.52
N SER A 43 -11.35 -11.58 1.96
CA SER A 43 -10.81 -12.69 2.74
C SER A 43 -9.66 -12.20 3.63
N GLU A 44 -9.87 -12.24 4.94
CA GLU A 44 -8.80 -12.02 5.91
C GLU A 44 -7.76 -13.14 5.81
N VAL A 45 -6.52 -12.76 5.51
CA VAL A 45 -5.39 -13.70 5.54
C VAL A 45 -5.16 -14.10 6.99
N ARG A 46 -5.55 -15.33 7.35
CA ARG A 46 -5.36 -15.88 8.69
C ARG A 46 -3.89 -16.22 8.92
N ILE A 47 -3.08 -15.21 9.27
CA ILE A 47 -1.66 -15.41 9.58
C ILE A 47 -1.55 -16.14 10.92
N ARG A 48 -0.73 -17.19 10.97
CA ARG A 48 -0.46 -17.90 12.23
C ARG A 48 0.18 -16.94 13.24
N PRO A 49 -0.24 -16.93 14.51
CA PRO A 49 0.18 -15.92 15.49
C PRO A 49 1.70 -15.88 15.74
N HIS A 50 2.40 -17.01 15.57
CA HIS A 50 3.86 -17.06 15.70
C HIS A 50 4.61 -16.27 14.61
N ALA A 51 4.13 -16.32 13.37
CA ALA A 51 4.77 -15.64 12.23
C ALA A 51 4.61 -14.11 12.28
N LEU A 52 3.54 -13.62 12.94
CA LEU A 52 3.32 -12.18 13.13
C LEU A 52 4.36 -11.55 14.05
N ALA A 53 4.78 -12.25 15.11
CA ALA A 53 5.71 -11.73 16.09
C ALA A 53 7.12 -11.50 15.51
N GLU A 54 7.59 -12.45 14.69
CA GLU A 54 8.89 -12.38 14.01
C GLU A 54 8.93 -11.21 13.01
N LEU A 55 7.90 -11.08 12.16
CA LEU A 55 7.76 -9.98 11.21
C LEU A 55 7.67 -8.60 11.88
N GLN A 56 6.98 -8.51 13.02
CA GLN A 56 6.88 -7.27 13.79
C GLN A 56 8.23 -6.83 14.38
N ALA A 57 9.02 -7.79 14.88
CA ALA A 57 10.34 -7.51 15.43
C ALA A 57 11.33 -7.06 14.34
N GLU A 58 11.34 -7.72 13.19
CA GLU A 58 12.16 -7.32 12.04
C GLU A 58 11.76 -5.94 11.50
N LYS A 59 10.45 -5.70 11.32
CA LYS A 59 9.95 -4.42 10.83
C LYS A 59 10.34 -3.27 11.75
N ARG A 60 10.29 -3.46 13.08
CA ARG A 60 10.72 -2.45 14.05
C ARG A 60 12.21 -2.12 13.95
N LYS A 61 13.09 -3.13 13.84
CA LYS A 61 14.53 -2.91 13.70
C LYS A 61 14.87 -2.11 12.44
N ILE A 62 14.28 -2.50 11.31
CA ILE A 62 14.48 -1.80 10.03
C ILE A 62 13.98 -0.36 10.11
N LEU A 63 12.85 -0.13 10.79
CA LEU A 63 12.28 1.21 10.93
C LEU A 63 13.17 2.11 11.79
N THR A 64 13.69 1.58 12.90
CA THR A 64 14.63 2.30 13.78
C THR A 64 15.95 2.59 13.05
N GLU A 65 16.49 1.64 12.29
CA GLU A 65 17.69 1.86 11.48
C GLU A 65 17.48 2.90 10.38
N ARG A 66 16.33 2.87 9.69
CA ARG A 66 15.96 3.88 8.69
C ARG A 66 15.77 5.26 9.31
N GLN A 67 15.15 5.32 10.49
CA GLN A 67 14.89 6.57 11.21
C GLN A 67 16.18 7.17 11.76
N ALA A 68 17.10 6.35 12.28
CA ALA A 68 18.43 6.78 12.72
C ALA A 68 19.27 7.30 11.55
N LYS A 69 19.19 6.66 10.36
CA LYS A 69 19.86 7.15 9.14
C LYS A 69 19.29 8.47 8.61
N LEU A 70 18.04 8.80 8.92
CA LEU A 70 17.41 10.06 8.51
C LEU A 70 17.73 11.21 9.47
N GLN A 71 18.24 10.91 10.66
CA GLN A 71 18.52 11.85 11.74
C GLN A 71 20.02 11.92 12.00
N GLU A 72 20.83 12.03 10.94
CA GLU A 72 22.14 12.64 11.11
C GLU A 72 21.91 14.15 11.33
N PRO A 73 22.44 14.73 12.41
CA PRO A 73 22.28 16.15 12.66
C PRO A 73 22.96 16.89 11.51
N ALA A 74 22.22 17.77 10.85
CA ALA A 74 22.81 18.82 10.03
C ALA A 74 23.88 19.50 10.88
N GLY A 75 25.14 19.20 10.57
CA GLY A 75 26.30 19.78 11.22
C GLY A 75 26.20 21.29 11.15
N SER A 76 26.24 21.90 12.33
CA SER A 76 26.46 23.32 12.54
C SER A 76 27.78 23.75 11.91
N ASP A 77 27.73 24.36 10.73
CA ASP A 77 28.81 25.20 10.22
C ASP A 77 28.32 26.65 10.11
N SER A 78 28.29 27.34 11.26
CA SER A 78 28.22 28.80 11.30
C SER A 78 29.65 29.35 11.36
N ARG A 79 30.29 29.46 10.19
CA ARG A 79 31.45 30.33 9.92
C ARG A 79 31.27 30.98 8.56
N GLY A 80 31.17 32.30 8.55
CA GLY A 80 31.04 33.12 7.34
C GLY A 80 30.80 34.58 7.71
N ASP A 81 31.90 35.32 7.78
CA ASP A 81 32.07 36.70 8.25
C ASP A 81 31.36 37.76 7.38
N GLY A 82 31.12 38.95 7.95
CA GLY A 82 30.63 40.12 7.20
C GLY A 82 30.53 41.41 8.02
N GLU A 83 31.52 42.27 7.83
CA GLU A 83 31.78 43.58 8.44
C GLU A 83 30.68 44.67 8.35
N THR A 84 30.75 45.59 9.34
CA THR A 84 30.53 47.05 9.26
C THR A 84 29.13 47.64 9.02
N ALA A 85 28.63 48.40 9.99
CA ALA A 85 28.62 49.88 9.95
C ALA A 85 27.79 50.46 11.11
N GLY A 86 28.38 51.40 11.85
CA GLY A 86 27.67 52.17 12.88
C GLY A 86 26.72 53.22 12.30
N ARG A 87 25.57 53.39 12.95
CA ARG A 87 24.79 54.64 13.13
C ARG A 87 23.69 54.31 14.16
N ARG A 88 23.75 54.90 15.37
CA ARG A 88 22.94 56.08 15.79
C ARG A 88 21.44 55.82 15.60
N THR A 89 20.51 55.98 16.54
CA THR A 89 20.41 56.58 17.88
C THR A 89 18.99 56.23 18.36
N LEU A 90 18.79 55.89 19.64
CA LEU A 90 17.98 56.62 20.63
C LEU A 90 16.74 57.39 20.10
N ALA A 91 15.58 57.04 20.67
CA ALA A 91 14.32 57.81 20.80
C ALA A 91 13.31 57.80 19.63
N ASP A 92 12.24 57.02 19.82
CA ASP A 92 10.80 57.38 19.69
C ASP A 92 10.03 56.09 20.06
N VAL A 93 9.38 55.90 21.21
CA VAL A 93 8.24 56.60 21.82
C VAL A 93 7.10 56.83 20.83
N GLY A 94 6.05 56.00 20.95
CA GLY A 94 4.74 56.26 20.34
C GLY A 94 3.84 55.00 20.31
N PRO A 95 2.71 54.96 21.04
CA PRO A 95 2.04 53.73 21.43
C PRO A 95 0.74 53.40 20.66
N ASP A 96 0.26 52.17 20.89
CA ASP A 96 -1.12 51.66 20.95
C ASP A 96 -2.17 52.10 19.90
N GLU A 97 -2.56 51.14 19.04
CA GLU A 97 -3.95 50.75 18.73
C GLU A 97 -4.01 49.26 18.35
#